data_AF-A0AAV0H5X5-F1
#
_entry.id   AF-A0AAV0H5X5-F1
#
_cell.length_a   1.000
_cell.length_b   1.000
_cell.length_c   1.000
_cell.angle_alpha   90.00
_cell.angle_beta   90.00
_cell.angle_gamma   90.00
#
_symmetry.space_group_name_H-M   'P 1'
#
loop_
_entity.id
_entity.type
_entity.pdbx_description
1 polymer ?
#
loop_
_entity_poly.entity_id
_entity_poly.type
_entity_poly.pdbx_seq_one_letter_code
_entity_poly.pdbx_strand_id
1 'polypeptide(L)' 'MVVEMYRNCAGFFDQLEESIDSTLGESGFEERENGEVFAMKVGLALGRSPAEVRELAGKCANSRDEGTPLDEFASKLF' A
#
# COMPACT_ATOMS: atom_id res chain seq x y z
N MET A 1 -14.84 -12.51 -17.34
CA MET A 1 -15.31 -11.28 -16.67
C MET A 1 -14.91 -11.16 -15.20
N VAL A 2 -15.39 -11.98 -14.26
CA VAL A 2 -14.99 -11.85 -12.83
C VAL A 2 -13.51 -12.24 -12.59
N VAL A 3 -13.03 -13.28 -13.27
CA VAL A 3 -11.65 -13.77 -13.13
C VAL A 3 -10.61 -12.77 -13.68
N GLU A 4 -10.96 -12.01 -14.72
CA GLU A 4 -10.09 -10.98 -15.29
C GLU A 4 -9.96 -9.76 -14.38
N MET A 5 -11.03 -9.38 -13.68
CA MET A 5 -10.99 -8.33 -12.64
C MET A 5 -10.05 -8.73 -11.49
N TYR A 6 -10.20 -9.95 -10.95
CA TYR A 6 -9.30 -10.41 -9.88
C TYR A 6 -7.83 -10.49 -10.32
N ARG A 7 -7.56 -10.90 -11.57
CA ARG A 7 -6.20 -10.90 -12.14
C ARG A 7 -5.64 -9.48 -12.27
N ASN A 8 -6.46 -8.52 -12.68
CA ASN A 8 -6.05 -7.13 -12.79
C ASN A 8 -5.73 -6.55 -11.40
N CYS A 9 -6.60 -6.78 -10.41
CA CYS A 9 -6.37 -6.35 -9.03
C CYS A 9 -5.08 -6.95 -8.45
N ALA A 10 -4.83 -8.25 -8.67
CA ALA A 10 -3.59 -8.89 -8.21
C ALA A 10 -2.34 -8.23 -8.81
N GLY A 11 -2.33 -7.98 -10.13
CA GLY A 11 -1.21 -7.30 -10.79
C GLY A 11 -1.03 -5.84 -10.36
N PHE A 12 -2.11 -5.16 -9.98
CA PHE A 12 -2.07 -3.81 -9.44
C PHE A 12 -1.37 -3.77 -8.07
N PHE A 13 -1.75 -4.66 -7.16
CA PHE A 13 -1.12 -4.71 -5.84
C PHE A 13 0.35 -5.14 -5.90
N ASP A 14 0.68 -6.08 -6.80
CA ASP A 14 2.05 -6.54 -7.03
C ASP A 14 2.95 -5.38 -7.51
N GLN A 15 2.49 -4.58 -8.48
CA GLN A 15 3.22 -3.38 -8.92
C GLN A 15 3.32 -2.30 -7.83
N LEU A 16 2.29 -2.15 -7.01
CA LEU A 16 2.30 -1.20 -5.90
C LEU A 16 3.32 -1.61 -4.83
N GLU A 17 3.39 -2.90 -4.51
CA GLU A 17 4.38 -3.48 -3.59
C GLU A 17 5.80 -3.29 -4.13
N GLU A 18 6.05 -3.64 -5.40
CA GLU A 18 7.35 -3.45 -6.05
C GLU A 18 7.79 -1.98 -6.01
N SER A 19 6.86 -1.03 -6.26
CA SER A 19 7.16 0.39 -6.18
C SER A 19 7.48 0.85 -4.76
N ILE A 20 6.88 0.25 -3.73
CA ILE A 20 7.17 0.59 -2.34
C ILE A 20 8.56 0.08 -1.97
N ASP A 21 8.86 -1.17 -2.33
CA ASP A 21 10.16 -1.80 -2.07
C ASP A 21 11.30 -1.09 -2.81
N SER A 22 11.08 -0.66 -4.06
CA SER A 22 12.08 0.11 -4.80
C SER A 22 12.40 1.43 -4.11
N THR A 23 11.38 2.18 -3.67
CA THR A 23 11.58 3.46 -2.96
C THR A 23 12.24 3.29 -1.59
N LEU A 24 11.95 2.20 -0.87
CA LEU A 24 12.60 1.90 0.41
C LEU A 24 14.05 1.38 0.23
N GLY A 25 14.30 0.63 -0.84
CA GLY A 25 15.59 0.05 -1.20
C GLY A 25 16.58 1.05 -1.81
N GLU A 26 16.12 2.22 -2.26
CA GLU A 26 17.00 3.31 -2.72
C GLU A 26 17.95 3.74 -1.61
N SER A 27 19.25 3.55 -1.83
CA SER A 27 20.32 3.85 -0.86
C SER A 27 20.65 5.34 -0.76
N GLY A 28 20.28 6.14 -1.76
CA GLY A 28 20.52 7.58 -1.80
C GLY A 28 19.43 8.34 -1.05
N PHE A 29 19.73 8.87 0.13
CA PHE A 29 18.78 9.70 0.90
C PHE A 29 18.36 10.97 0.13
N GLU A 30 19.20 11.45 -0.80
CA GLU A 30 18.92 12.61 -1.67
C GLU A 30 18.08 12.26 -2.91
N GLU A 31 18.04 10.98 -3.30
CA GLU A 31 17.25 10.50 -4.45
C GLU A 31 15.84 10.04 -4.01
N ARG A 32 15.65 9.78 -2.71
CA ARG A 32 14.36 9.35 -2.16
C ARG A 32 13.29 10.41 -2.33
N GLU A 33 12.12 9.95 -2.79
CA GLU A 33 10.91 10.76 -2.84
C GLU A 33 10.55 11.30 -1.45
N ASN A 34 9.97 12.52 -1.40
CA ASN A 34 9.45 13.08 -0.17
C ASN A 34 8.40 12.14 0.44
N GLY A 35 8.58 11.75 1.70
CA GLY A 35 7.70 10.79 2.38
C GLY A 35 6.22 11.20 2.45
N GLU A 36 5.90 12.50 2.39
CA GLU A 36 4.51 12.97 2.31
C GLU A 36 3.91 12.76 0.91
N VAL A 37 4.70 13.03 -0.13
CA VAL A 37 4.30 12.80 -1.53
C VAL A 37 4.12 11.31 -1.79
N PHE A 38 5.04 10.49 -1.28
CA PHE A 38 4.97 9.03 -1.35
C PHE A 38 3.71 8.49 -0.67
N ALA A 39 3.43 8.93 0.57
CA ALA A 39 2.22 8.53 1.28
C ALA A 39 0.94 8.96 0.55
N MET A 40 0.95 10.12 -0.11
CA MET A 40 -0.18 10.59 -0.92
C MET A 40 -0.35 9.74 -2.18
N LYS A 41 0.73 9.35 -2.85
CA LYS A 41 0.71 8.48 -4.04
C LYS A 41 0.13 7.10 -3.72
N VAL A 42 0.59 6.48 -2.62
CA VAL A 42 0.05 5.20 -2.12
C VAL A 42 -1.42 5.36 -1.71
N GLY A 43 -1.77 6.45 -1.02
CA GLY A 43 -3.17 6.75 -0.67
C GLY A 43 -4.07 6.85 -1.90
N LEU A 44 -3.66 7.60 -2.92
CA LEU A 44 -4.41 7.71 -4.18
C LEU A 44 -4.56 6.35 -4.89
N ALA A 45 -3.50 5.55 -4.92
CA ALA A 45 -3.53 4.20 -5.50
C ALA A 45 -4.54 3.28 -4.77
N LEU A 46 -4.69 3.44 -3.45
CA LEU A 46 -5.61 2.65 -2.63
C LEU A 46 -7.00 3.30 -2.48
N GLY A 47 -7.22 4.51 -3.00
CA GLY A 47 -8.44 5.29 -2.77
C GLY A 47 -8.64 5.74 -1.32
N ARG A 48 -7.56 5.93 -0.57
CA ARG A 48 -7.55 6.34 0.84
C ARG A 48 -6.84 7.68 1.02
N SER A 49 -7.18 8.40 2.09
CA SER A 49 -6.39 9.56 2.51
C SER A 49 -5.03 9.10 3.07
N PRO A 50 -3.98 9.94 3.01
CA PRO A 50 -2.66 9.59 3.54
C PRO A 50 -2.67 9.31 5.05
N ALA A 51 -3.61 9.88 5.80
CA ALA A 51 -3.80 9.59 7.23
C ALA A 51 -4.34 8.16 7.44
N GLU A 52 -5.34 7.76 6.65
CA GLU A 52 -5.91 6.41 6.72
C GLU A 52 -4.89 5.34 6.29
N VAL A 53 -3.99 5.64 5.36
CA VAL A 53 -2.90 4.71 4.98
C VAL A 53 -1.97 4.45 6.16
N ARG A 54 -1.61 5.49 6.95
CA ARG A 54 -0.77 5.32 8.14
C ARG A 54 -1.48 4.52 9.23
N GLU A 55 -2.77 4.79 9.44
CA GLU A 55 -3.58 4.02 10.39
C GLU A 55 -3.65 2.54 9.98
N LEU A 56 -3.91 2.27 8.69
CA LEU A 56 -3.94 0.93 8.14
C LEU A 56 -2.59 0.23 8.30
N ALA A 57 -1.48 0.91 8.00
CA ALA A 57 -0.14 0.36 8.21
C ALA A 57 0.11 -0.02 9.68
N GLY A 58 -0.35 0.80 10.63
CA GLY A 58 -0.30 0.50 12.05
C GLY A 58 -1.13 -0.73 12.43
N LYS A 59 -2.37 -0.83 11.93
CA LYS A 59 -3.22 -2.02 12.12
C LYS A 59 -2.59 -3.27 11.51
N CYS A 60 -2.01 -3.18 10.32
CA CYS A 60 -1.32 -4.27 9.66
C CYS A 60 -0.12 -4.76 10.48
N ALA A 61 0.70 -3.84 11.01
CA ALA A 61 1.83 -4.20 11.88
C ALA A 61 1.36 -4.95 13.14
N ASN A 62 0.29 -4.46 13.78
CA ASN A 62 -0.29 -5.12 14.96
C ASN A 62 -0.89 -6.49 14.62
N SER A 63 -1.60 -6.61 13.50
CA SER A 63 -2.18 -7.89 13.06
C SER A 63 -1.12 -8.95 12.77
N ARG A 64 0.06 -8.53 12.28
CA ARG A 64 1.19 -9.43 12.03
C ARG A 64 1.80 -9.96 13.34
N ASP A 65 1.75 -9.19 14.40
CA ASP A 65 2.28 -9.56 15.73
C ASP A 65 1.26 -10.38 16.54
N GLU A 66 0.00 -9.93 16.58
CA GLU A 66 -1.08 -10.55 17.35
C GLU A 66 -1.78 -11.72 16.62
N GLY A 67 -1.55 -11.87 15.31
CA GLY A 67 -2.18 -12.92 14.48
C GLY A 67 -3.69 -12.73 14.27
N THR A 68 -4.23 -11.55 14.60
CA THR A 68 -5.64 -11.23 14.42
C THR A 68 -5.91 -10.87 12.96
N PRO A 69 -6.97 -11.41 12.32
CA PRO A 69 -7.28 -11.08 10.94
C PRO A 69 -7.66 -9.60 10.83
N LEU A 70 -7.08 -8.92 9.84
CA LEU A 70 -7.51 -7.55 9.51
C LEU A 70 -8.89 -7.62 8.84
N ASP A 71 -9.89 -6.96 9.44
CA ASP A 71 -11.26 -6.93 8.91
C ASP A 71 -11.42 -5.95 7.71
N GLU A 72 -10.33 -5.28 7.32
CA GLU A 72 -10.36 -4.17 6.36
C GLU A 72 -9.43 -4.43 5.16
N PHE A 73 -9.92 -4.25 3.93
CA PHE A 73 -9.11 -4.36 2.72
C PHE A 73 -8.21 -3.14 2.51
N ALA A 74 -7.06 -3.36 1.88
CA ALA A 74 -6.12 -2.29 1.58
C ALA A 74 -6.69 -1.22 0.63
N SER A 75 -7.34 -1.64 -0.46
CA SER A 75 -8.00 -0.73 -1.41
C SER A 75 -9.47 -0.47 -1.04
N LYS A 76 -9.92 0.77 -1.26
CA LYS A 76 -11.35 1.16 -1.26
C LYS A 76 -11.92 1.31 -2.67
N LEU A 77 -11.10 1.17 -3.70
CA LEU A 77 -11.48 1.39 -5.11
C LEU A 77 -12.13 0.18 -5.77
N PHE A 78 -11.88 -1.03 -5.26
CA PHE A 78 -12.33 -2.31 -5.83
C PHE A 78 -12.92 -3.19 -4.73
#